data_AF-A0AA36LLL6-F1
#
_entry.id   AF-A0AA36LLL6-F1
#
_cell.length_a   1.000
_cell.length_b   1.000
_cell.length_c   1.000
_cell.angle_alpha   90.00
_cell.angle_beta   90.00
_cell.angle_gamma   90.00
#
_symmetry.space_group_name_H-M   'P 1'
#
loop_
_entity.id
_entity.type
_entity.pdbx_description
1 polymer ?
#
loop_
_entity_poly.entity_id
_entity_poly.type
_entity_poly.pdbx_seq_one_letter_code
_entity_poly.pdbx_strand_id
1 'polypeptide(L)' 'MFVKPTAGRAVRDPVKGTLLPEFGAEVPNNPFWHRRIHDGDVVQVVAQSAESAFEVLTTESTKL' A
#
# COMPACT_ATOMS: atom_id res chain seq x y z
N MET A 1 8.26 6.70 -3.56
CA MET A 1 7.00 6.72 -2.78
C MET A 1 6.55 5.30 -2.57
N PHE A 2 5.84 4.98 -1.48
CA PHE A 2 5.28 3.65 -1.29
C PHE A 2 3.79 3.68 -1.66
N VAL A 3 3.36 2.76 -2.53
CA VAL A 3 1.96 2.65 -2.95
C VAL A 3 1.50 1.21 -2.82
N LYS A 4 0.21 1.02 -2.52
CA LYS A 4 -0.45 -0.29 -2.57
C LYS A 4 -1.63 -0.25 -3.54
N PRO A 5 -1.90 -1.33 -4.29
CA PRO A 5 -3.12 -1.43 -5.08
C PRO A 5 -4.37 -1.29 -4.21
N THR A 6 -5.42 -0.68 -4.76
CA THR A 6 -6.74 -0.76 -4.17
C THR A 6 -7.21 -2.22 -4.17
N ALA A 7 -7.89 -2.67 -3.11
CA ALA A 7 -8.35 -4.04 -2.99
C ALA A 7 -9.15 -4.47 -4.22
N GLY A 8 -8.83 -5.65 -4.77
CA GLY A 8 -9.44 -6.16 -6.00
C GLY A 8 -8.94 -5.53 -7.31
N ARG A 9 -7.94 -4.62 -7.26
CA ARG A 9 -7.27 -4.10 -8.46
C ARG A 9 -5.88 -4.71 -8.65
N ALA A 10 -5.58 -5.03 -9.91
CA ALA A 10 -4.27 -5.47 -10.37
C ALA A 10 -3.61 -4.33 -11.15
N VAL A 11 -2.58 -3.71 -10.57
CA VAL A 11 -1.83 -2.60 -11.19
C VAL A 11 -0.45 -3.09 -11.61
N ARG A 12 -0.07 -2.91 -12.87
CA ARG A 12 1.28 -3.24 -13.37
C ARG A 12 2.24 -2.09 -13.11
N ASP A 13 3.45 -2.43 -12.67
CA ASP A 13 4.60 -1.54 -12.71
C ASP A 13 5.02 -1.34 -14.17
N PRO A 14 5.08 -0.09 -14.68
CA PRO A 14 5.39 0.18 -16.08
C PRO A 14 6.85 -0.11 -16.45
N VAL A 15 7.76 -0.18 -15.47
CA VAL A 15 9.18 -0.44 -15.69
C VAL A 15 9.47 -1.94 -15.54
N LYS A 16 8.95 -2.58 -14.50
CA LYS A 16 9.19 -4.01 -14.24
C LYS A 16 8.30 -4.93 -15.07
N GLY A 17 7.15 -4.43 -15.54
CA GLY A 17 6.14 -5.23 -16.25
C GLY A 17 5.37 -6.22 -15.36
N THR A 18 5.72 -6.31 -14.07
CA THR A 18 5.08 -7.18 -13.08
C THR A 18 3.93 -6.47 -12.37
N LEU A 19 3.02 -7.25 -11.78
CA LEU A 19 1.98 -6.70 -10.92
C LEU A 19 2.58 -6.20 -9.61
N LEU A 20 2.02 -5.11 -9.10
CA LEU A 20 2.26 -4.65 -7.74
C LEU A 20 1.77 -5.72 -6.75
N PRO A 21 2.56 -6.04 -5.71
CA PRO A 21 2.07 -6.87 -4.62
C PRO A 21 0.91 -6.22 -3.89
N GLU A 22 0.04 -7.03 -3.29
CA GLU A 22 -1.11 -6.54 -2.51
C GLU A 22 -0.69 -5.69 -1.30
N PHE A 23 0.45 -6.01 -0.68
CA PHE A 23 1.05 -5.23 0.40
C PHE A 23 1.69 -3.92 -0.08
N GLY A 24 1.76 -3.70 -1.40
CA GLY A 24 2.37 -2.54 -2.02
C GLY A 24 3.86 -2.68 -2.31
N ALA A 25 4.43 -1.65 -2.92
CA ALA A 25 5.85 -1.57 -3.20
C ALA A 25 6.34 -0.13 -3.23
N GLU A 26 7.66 0.02 -3.10
CA GLU A 26 8.33 1.28 -3.37
C GLU A 26 8.43 1.51 -4.89
N VAL A 27 7.96 2.69 -5.30
CA VAL A 27 7.86 3.09 -6.70
C VAL A 27 8.41 4.52 -6.90
N PRO A 28 8.86 4.88 -8.12
CA PRO A 28 9.32 6.23 -8.42
C PRO A 28 8.25 7.29 -8.14
N ASN A 29 8.66 8.46 -7.65
CA ASN A 29 7.75 9.60 -7.52
C ASN A 29 7.61 10.31 -8.88
N ASN A 30 6.70 9.84 -9.73
CA ASN A 30 6.55 10.33 -11.10
C ASN A 30 5.07 10.47 -11.52
N PRO A 31 4.79 11.16 -12.65
CA PRO A 31 3.41 11.42 -13.09
C PRO A 31 2.54 10.17 -13.32
N PHE A 32 3.15 9.03 -13.65
CA PHE A 32 2.41 7.78 -13.83
C PHE A 32 1.75 7.34 -12.51
N TRP A 33 2.51 7.34 -11.41
CA TRP A 33 2.00 6.92 -10.10
C TRP A 33 1.04 7.94 -9.51
N HIS A 34 1.27 9.24 -9.71
CA HIS A 34 0.30 10.28 -9.34
C HIS A 34 -1.05 10.08 -10.04
N ARG A 35 -1.03 9.72 -11.33
CA ARG A 35 -2.26 9.41 -12.06
C ARG A 35 -2.98 8.19 -11.51
N ARG A 36 -2.26 7.11 -11.20
CA ARG A 36 -2.84 5.91 -10.56
C ARG A 36 -3.48 6.23 -9.21
N ILE A 37 -2.91 7.15 -8.45
CA ILE A 37 -3.50 7.63 -7.18
C ILE A 37 -4.80 8.39 -7.46
N HIS A 38 -4.79 9.31 -8.43
CA HIS A 38 -5.97 10.08 -8.81
C HIS A 38 -7.11 9.21 -9.38
N ASP A 39 -6.76 8.18 -10.17
CA ASP A 39 -7.70 7.21 -10.73
C ASP A 39 -8.24 6.21 -9.67
N GLY A 40 -7.70 6.25 -8.44
CA GLY A 40 -8.04 5.33 -7.35
C GLY A 40 -7.52 3.90 -7.57
N ASP A 41 -6.59 3.70 -8.50
CA ASP A 41 -5.97 2.41 -8.79
C ASP A 41 -5.04 1.94 -7.67
N VAL A 42 -4.32 2.90 -7.09
CA VAL A 42 -3.42 2.68 -5.96
C VAL A 42 -3.66 3.76 -4.92
N VAL A 43 -3.27 3.47 -3.68
CA VAL A 43 -3.23 4.46 -2.60
C VAL A 43 -1.80 4.64 -2.13
N GLN A 44 -1.40 5.90 -1.94
CA GLN A 44 -0.10 6.23 -1.37
C GLN A 44 -0.12 5.92 0.12
N VAL A 45 0.82 5.09 0.57
CA VAL A 45 1.05 4.84 1.98
C VAL A 45 2.17 5.78 2.40
N VAL A 46 1.79 6.86 3.09
CA VAL A 46 2.75 7.55 3.94
C VAL A 46 3.04 6.61 5.10
N ALA A 47 4.31 6.23 5.25
CA ALA A 47 4.78 5.65 6.49
C ALA A 47 4.66 6.72 7.58
N GLN A 48 3.44 6.92 8.08
CA GLN A 48 3.28 7.48 9.40
C GLN A 48 3.93 6.45 10.30
N SER A 49 5.04 6.88 10.89
CA SER A 49 5.94 6.14 11.79
C SER A 49 5.32 4.86 12.35
N ALA A 50 6.04 3.76 12.22
CA ALA A 50 5.70 2.39 12.59
C ALA A 50 5.19 2.18 14.05
N GLU A 51 4.04 2.75 14.42
CA GLU A 51 3.40 2.57 15.73
C GLU A 51 2.03 1.89 15.63
N SER A 52 1.21 2.07 14.58
CA SER A 52 -0.19 1.62 14.67
C SER A 52 -0.48 0.17 14.25
N ALA A 53 0.54 -0.60 13.82
CA ALA A 53 0.33 -1.98 13.36
C ALA A 53 0.68 -3.08 14.38
N PHE A 54 1.21 -2.74 15.57
CA PHE A 54 1.44 -3.74 16.63
C PHE A 54 0.31 -3.80 17.67
N GLU A 55 -0.57 -2.80 17.74
CA GLU A 55 -1.55 -2.68 18.84
C GLU A 55 -2.86 -3.46 18.63
N VAL A 56 -3.08 -4.09 17.47
CA VAL A 56 -4.31 -4.87 17.21
C VAL A 56 -4.16 -6.36 17.59
N LEU A 57 -2.96 -6.82 17.97
CA LEU A 57 -2.69 -8.24 18.28
C LEU A 57 -2.52 -8.55 19.78
N THR A 58 -2.79 -7.62 20.71
CA THR A 58 -2.65 -7.86 22.17
C THR A 58 -3.92 -7.61 23.00
N THR A 59 -5.08 -7.34 22.38
CA THR A 59 -6.34 -7.19 23.12
C THR A 59 -7.23 -8.46 23.19
N GLU A 60 -6.69 -9.64 22.85
CA GLU A 60 -7.32 -10.95 23.14
C GLU A 60 -6.54 -11.70 24.23
N SER A 61 -6.42 -11.12 25.43
CA SER A 61 -6.19 -11.87 26.67
C SER A 61 -6.56 -11.02 27.87
N THR A 62 -7.87 -10.78 28.01
CA THR A 62 -8.48 -10.60 29.31
C THR A 62 -9.71 -11.48 29.33
N LYS A 63 -9.83 -12.26 30.41
CA LYS A 63 -10.99 -13.01 30.90
C LYS A 63 -10.99 -14.53 30.61
N LEU A 64 -10.33 -15.30 31.48
CA LEU A 64 -10.97 -16.14 32.51
C LEU A 64 -9.92 -16.90 33.34
#